data_AF-A0A7J8CJF9-F1
#
_entry.id   AF-A0A7J8CJF9-F1
#
_cell.length_a   1.000
_cell.length_b   1.000
_cell.length_c   1.000
_cell.angle_alpha   90.00
_cell.angle_beta   90.00
_cell.angle_gamma   90.00
#
_symmetry.space_group_name_H-M   'P 1'
#
loop_
_entity.id
_entity.type
_entity.pdbx_description
1 polymer ?
#
loop_
_entity_poly.entity_id
_entity_poly.type
_entity_poly.pdbx_seq_one_letter_code
_entity_poly.pdbx_strand_id
1 'polypeptide(L)'
;MQDEIETEEIIKDIFQQGKTCFIPRYQFQSNHMDMVKLASPEEIFSLPKTSWNIHQPGEDEVREEALSTEPGSGSLWGETTAPFPEGRGRGPSS
;
A
#
# COMPACT_ATOMS: atom_id res chain seq x y z
N MET A 1 11.62 14.32 1.17
CA MET A 1 13.07 14.28 1.45
C MET A 1 13.81 14.32 0.13
N GLN A 2 15.02 14.89 0.05
CA GLN A 2 15.78 14.99 -1.22
C GLN A 2 16.84 13.90 -1.38
N ASP A 3 17.09 13.18 -0.29
CA ASP A 3 18.07 12.12 -0.11
C ASP A 3 17.47 10.71 -0.31
N GLU A 4 16.15 10.61 -0.39
CA GLU A 4 15.42 9.38 -0.68
C GLU A 4 14.95 9.33 -2.14
N ILE A 5 14.60 8.13 -2.62
CA ILE A 5 14.00 7.95 -3.95
C ILE A 5 12.61 8.60 -3.96
N GLU A 6 12.29 9.32 -5.04
CA GLU A 6 10.97 9.90 -5.27
C GLU A 6 9.93 8.78 -5.45
N THR A 7 8.86 8.82 -4.66
CA THR A 7 7.83 7.75 -4.62
C THR A 7 6.48 8.19 -5.19
N GLU A 8 6.35 9.44 -5.65
CA GLU A 8 5.10 9.97 -6.20
C GLU A 8 4.48 9.11 -7.31
N GLU A 9 5.30 8.66 -8.28
CA GLU A 9 4.81 7.84 -9.39
C GLU A 9 4.33 6.46 -8.93
N ILE A 10 4.98 5.87 -7.93
CA ILE A 10 4.59 4.59 -7.35
C ILE A 10 3.21 4.72 -6.70
N ILE A 11 2.96 5.82 -5.97
CA ILE A 11 1.68 6.05 -5.32
C ILE A 11 0.58 6.20 -6.37
N LYS A 12 0.80 6.98 -7.43
CA LYS A 12 -0.17 7.11 -8.54
C LYS A 12 -0.49 5.75 -9.17
N ASP A 13 0.52 4.93 -9.43
CA ASP A 13 0.37 3.59 -10.00
C ASP A 13 -0.41 2.64 -9.06
N ILE A 14 -0.17 2.69 -7.74
CA ILE A 14 -0.93 1.93 -6.74
C ILE A 14 -2.44 2.22 -6.85
N PHE A 15 -2.82 3.50 -6.93
CA PHE A 15 -4.23 3.88 -7.10
C PHE A 15 -4.79 3.51 -8.47
N GLN A 16 -4.01 3.63 -9.54
CA GLN A 16 -4.42 3.20 -10.88
C GLN A 16 -4.70 1.68 -10.94
N GLN A 17 -3.95 0.89 -10.18
CA GLN A 17 -4.16 -0.56 -10.05
C GLN A 17 -5.28 -0.93 -9.07
N GLY A 18 -5.94 0.04 -8.44
CA GLY A 18 -7.00 -0.22 -7.45
C GLY A 18 -6.50 -0.84 -6.15
N LYS A 19 -5.21 -0.68 -5.83
CA LYS A 19 -4.63 -1.15 -4.57
C LYS A 19 -4.86 -0.13 -3.46
N THR A 20 -4.95 -0.61 -2.22
CA THR A 20 -5.02 0.28 -1.06
C THR A 20 -3.62 0.77 -0.71
N CYS A 21 -3.46 2.10 -0.57
CA CYS A 21 -2.22 2.73 -0.19
C CYS A 21 -2.25 3.15 1.28
N PHE A 22 -1.20 2.81 2.02
CA PHE A 22 -0.99 3.27 3.39
C PHE A 22 0.33 4.04 3.46
N ILE A 23 0.34 5.18 4.14
CA ILE A 23 1.52 6.03 4.34
C ILE A 23 1.91 6.06 5.82
N PRO A 24 3.20 6.25 6.15
CA PRO A 24 3.64 6.35 7.53
C PRO A 24 3.14 7.64 8.18
N ARG A 25 2.61 7.52 9.41
CA ARG A 25 2.34 8.63 10.33
C ARG A 25 3.20 8.47 11.56
N TYR A 26 4.17 9.37 11.72
CA TYR A 26 5.07 9.36 12.88
C TYR A 26 4.46 10.14 14.04
N GLN A 27 4.44 9.54 15.23
CA GLN A 27 4.03 10.21 16.47
C GLN A 27 5.27 10.85 17.10
N PHE A 28 5.30 12.17 17.33
CA PHE A 28 6.55 12.81 17.80
C PHE A 28 6.92 12.46 19.25
N GLN A 29 5.94 12.05 20.04
CA GLN A 29 6.06 11.82 21.48
C GLN A 29 6.40 10.37 21.82
N SER A 30 6.30 9.46 20.86
CA SER A 30 6.59 8.03 20.99
C SER A 30 7.44 7.62 19.80
N ASN A 31 8.38 6.66 19.92
CA ASN A 31 9.07 6.12 18.73
C ASN A 31 8.14 5.18 17.94
N HIS A 32 6.86 5.54 17.80
CA HIS A 32 5.81 4.77 17.19
C HIS A 32 5.45 5.35 15.82
N MET A 33 5.11 4.46 14.90
CA MET A 33 4.74 4.81 13.55
C MET A 33 3.58 3.94 13.11
N ASP A 34 2.49 4.59 12.70
CA ASP A 34 1.31 3.93 12.17
C ASP A 34 1.35 3.96 10.64
N MET A 35 0.77 2.95 9.99
CA MET A 35 0.53 2.95 8.56
C MET A 35 -0.94 3.30 8.33
N VAL A 36 -1.21 4.52 7.89
CA VAL A 36 -2.58 5.05 7.76
C VAL A 36 -2.99 5.14 6.30
N LYS A 37 -4.26 4.84 6.03
CA LYS A 37 -4.81 4.80 4.67
C LYS A 37 -4.82 6.18 4.03
N LEU A 38 -4.51 6.19 2.74
CA LEU A 38 -4.65 7.36 1.87
C LEU A 38 -5.87 7.17 0.96
N ALA A 39 -6.71 8.20 0.83
CA ALA A 39 -7.94 8.14 0.03
C ALA A 39 -7.68 8.43 -1.45
N SER A 40 -6.72 9.30 -1.77
CA SER A 40 -6.32 9.60 -3.16
C SER A 40 -4.86 10.03 -3.25
N PRO A 41 -4.21 9.92 -4.43
CA PRO A 41 -2.83 10.35 -4.60
C PRO A 41 -2.65 11.87 -4.43
N GLU A 42 -3.66 12.68 -4.77
CA GLU A 42 -3.64 14.14 -4.62
C GLU A 42 -3.69 14.58 -3.16
N GLU A 43 -4.29 13.75 -2.30
CA GLU A 43 -4.45 14.03 -0.87
C GLU A 43 -3.09 14.27 -0.19
N ILE A 44 -2.04 13.54 -0.59
CA ILE A 44 -0.68 13.70 -0.07
C ILE A 44 -0.23 15.15 -0.08
N PHE A 45 -0.46 15.85 -1.19
CA PHE A 45 -0.02 17.25 -1.35
C PHE A 45 -0.81 18.22 -0.48
N SER A 46 -1.99 17.81 -0.02
CA SER A 46 -2.87 18.59 0.85
C SER A 46 -2.58 18.38 2.33
N LEU A 47 -1.83 17.32 2.68
CA LEU A 47 -1.48 17.02 4.07
C LEU A 47 -0.52 18.08 4.66
N PRO A 48 -0.62 18.34 5.97
CA PRO A 48 0.34 19.20 6.64
C PRO A 48 1.74 18.58 6.59
N LYS A 49 2.74 19.44 6.63
CA LYS A 49 4.14 19.02 6.65
C LYS A 49 4.68 19.00 8.06
N THR A 50 5.46 17.98 8.37
CA THR A 50 6.25 17.91 9.61
C THR A 50 7.41 18.91 9.61
N SER A 51 8.13 19.01 10.72
CA SER A 51 9.42 19.72 10.81
C SER A 51 10.49 19.18 9.83
N TRP A 52 10.29 17.97 9.30
CA TRP A 52 11.13 17.34 8.28
C TRP A 52 10.65 17.61 6.84
N ASN A 53 9.65 18.47 6.67
CA ASN A 53 9.04 18.82 5.39
C ASN A 53 8.38 17.60 4.68
N ILE A 54 7.98 16.58 5.44
CA ILE A 54 7.27 15.39 4.95
C ILE A 54 5.77 15.56 5.19
N HIS A 55 4.96 15.21 4.17
CA HIS A 55 3.51 15.19 4.25
C HIS A 55 3.02 14.01 5.10
N GLN A 56 2.34 14.28 6.21
CA GLN A 56 1.66 13.26 7.01
C GLN A 56 0.36 13.83 7.59
N PRO A 57 -0.67 13.01 7.83
CA PRO A 57 -1.88 13.49 8.49
C PRO A 57 -1.65 13.92 9.92
N GLY A 58 -2.54 14.79 10.42
CA GLY A 58 -2.48 15.31 11.78
C GLY A 58 -2.72 14.23 12.83
N GLU A 59 -2.24 14.46 14.06
CA GLU A 59 -2.43 13.53 15.18
C GLU A 59 -3.92 13.38 15.56
N ASP A 60 -4.71 14.44 15.38
CA ASP A 60 -6.16 14.44 15.66
C ASP A 60 -7.01 13.72 14.59
N GLU A 61 -6.39 13.32 13.48
CA GLU A 61 -7.11 12.72 12.36
C GLU A 61 -7.18 11.20 12.50
N VAL A 62 -8.37 10.69 12.79
CA VAL A 62 -8.62 9.24 12.89
C VAL A 62 -8.71 8.65 11.48
N ARG A 63 -7.76 7.77 11.15
CA ARG A 63 -7.70 7.06 9.87
C ARG A 63 -7.60 5.56 10.07
N GLU A 64 -7.99 4.81 9.03
CA GLU A 64 -7.86 3.36 9.02
C GLU A 64 -6.37 2.98 9.07
N GLU A 65 -5.99 2.24 10.10
CA GLU A 65 -4.65 1.67 10.24
C GLU A 65 -4.56 0.33 9.52
N ALA A 66 -3.42 0.10 8.85
CA ALA A 66 -3.18 -1.13 8.07
C ALA A 66 -3.30 -2.40 8.91
N LEU A 67 -2.91 -2.35 10.19
CA LEU A 67 -2.96 -3.50 11.10
C LEU A 67 -4.36 -3.73 11.68
N SER A 68 -5.21 -2.70 11.71
CA SER A 68 -6.61 -2.84 12.12
C SER A 68 -7.49 -3.36 10.98
N THR A 69 -7.01 -3.29 9.74
CA THR A 69 -7.66 -3.81 8.53
C THR A 69 -7.19 -5.24 8.25
N GLU A 70 -7.55 -6.18 9.12
CA GLU A 70 -7.31 -7.62 8.92
C GLU A 70 -8.00 -8.10 7.62
N PRO A 71 -7.32 -8.66 6.62
CA PRO A 71 -7.96 -9.50 5.59
C PRO A 71 -8.21 -10.90 6.19
N GLY A 72 -8.95 -10.95 7.30
CA GLY A 72 -9.11 -12.14 8.15
C GLY A 72 -10.53 -12.74 8.16
N SER A 73 -11.49 -12.20 7.42
CA SER A 73 -12.81 -12.80 7.22
C SER A 73 -13.54 -12.16 6.04
N GLY A 74 -13.23 -12.60 4.82
CA GLY A 74 -13.96 -12.14 3.64
C GLY A 74 -13.18 -12.38 2.35
N SER A 75 -13.24 -13.61 1.87
CA SER A 75 -12.98 -14.06 0.50
C SER A 75 -12.88 -12.95 -0.56
N LEU A 76 -11.67 -12.53 -0.93
CA LEU A 76 -11.45 -11.85 -2.22
C LEU A 76 -9.98 -11.86 -2.69
N TRP A 77 -9.23 -12.92 -2.38
CA TRP A 77 -8.28 -13.43 -3.36
C TRP A 77 -9.09 -14.36 -4.25
N GLY A 78 -9.64 -13.79 -5.33
CA GLY A 78 -10.18 -14.61 -6.40
C GLY A 78 -9.08 -15.57 -6.86
N GLU A 79 -9.32 -16.86 -6.70
CA GLU A 79 -8.66 -17.89 -7.48
C GLU A 79 -8.78 -17.52 -8.96
N THR A 80 -7.78 -16.83 -9.50
CA THR A 80 -7.43 -17.00 -10.90
C THR A 80 -6.48 -18.19 -10.93
N THR A 81 -7.06 -19.39 -10.82
CA THR A 81 -6.43 -20.57 -11.37
C THR A 81 -6.46 -20.38 -12.89
N ALA A 82 -5.46 -19.68 -13.43
CA ALA A 82 -5.14 -19.83 -14.84
C ALA A 82 -4.75 -21.30 -15.05
N PRO A 83 -5.42 -22.05 -15.94
CA PRO A 83 -5.03 -23.43 -16.21
C PRO A 83 -3.60 -23.44 -16.72
N PHE A 84 -2.73 -24.11 -15.98
CA PHE A 84 -1.37 -24.43 -16.40
C PHE A 84 -1.48 -25.18 -17.74
N PRO A 85 -0.85 -24.72 -18.83
CA PRO A 85 -0.92 -25.44 -20.09
C PRO A 85 -0.24 -26.80 -19.90
N GLU A 86 -1.00 -27.89 -20.10
CA GLU A 86 -0.47 -29.26 -20.09
C GLU A 86 0.70 -29.38 -21.06
N GLY A 87 1.90 -29.40 -20.50
CA GLY A 87 3.14 -29.64 -21.21
C GLY A 87 3.19 -31.10 -21.68
N ARG A 88 2.99 -31.26 -22.99
CA ARG A 88 3.52 -32.30 -23.91
C ARG A 88 3.86 -33.66 -23.29
N GLY A 89 3.12 -34.67 -23.74
CA GLY A 89 3.32 -36.07 -23.44
C GLY A 89 4.76 -36.55 -23.59
N ARG A 90 5.17 -37.40 -22.64
CA ARG A 90 6.33 -38.28 -22.80
C ARG A 90 6.03 -39.25 -23.95
N GLY A 91 6.87 -39.22 -24.99
CA GLY A 91 6.90 -40.28 -25.99
C GLY A 91 7.30 -41.63 -25.37
N PRO A 92 6.94 -42.76 -25.98
CA PRO A 92 7.28 -44.07 -25.44
C PRO A 92 8.78 -44.35 -25.60
N SER A 93 9.42 -44.81 -24.53
CA SER A 93 10.76 -45.38 -24.57
C SER A 93 10.71 -46.71 -25.33
N SER A 94 11.57 -46.86 -26.33
CA SER A 94 11.90 -48.15 -26.94
C SER A 94 12.86 -48.96 -26.07
#